data_AF-A0A7Z2XBT0-F1
#
_entry.id   AF-A0A7Z2XBT0-F1
#
_cell.length_a   1.000
_cell.length_b   1.000
_cell.length_c   1.000
_cell.angle_alpha   90.00
_cell.angle_beta   90.00
_cell.angle_gamma   90.00
#
_symmetry.space_group_name_H-M   'P 1'
#
loop_
_entity.id
_entity.type
_entity.pdbx_description
1 polymer ?
#
loop_
_entity_poly.entity_id
_entity_poly.type
_entity_poly.pdbx_seq_one_letter_code
_entity_poly.pdbx_strand_id
1 'polypeptide(L)'
;MSDIQAGSGAGPAPTATSMPSLLAGRYRIERVLGAGGMGVVYRARDLLHEQFGEPESSVALKVLGEVFSQATDAHVLLYREFSLTRRLLHERVIRAYSFEVDTACEMAFYTMELMTGVTLDRLLHECPGGLPWHELQPIAVGLLEALSYTHQQGVLHGDVKPGNVMVGDQGLRLFDFGLGQTVKQVAAGLPGLSRSRFNAWTPSYVAPELLDGAPLSANADLYAVACVLYELAQGRRACDGHLRNRSAARWGSPGELPRHCWSALRVAMDFDPRCRTVTIGELQEVIGRARGGIRGWFKLRGCTQPTKS
;
A
#
# COMPACT_ATOMS: atom_id res chain seq x y z
N MET A 1 5.87 59.98 33.26
CA MET A 1 6.11 58.64 33.83
C MET A 1 4.74 57.96 33.86
N SER A 2 4.24 57.48 32.72
CA SER A 2 4.56 56.16 32.11
C SER A 2 4.02 55.04 33.02
N ASP A 3 3.28 54.02 32.59
CA ASP A 3 2.70 53.60 31.32
C ASP A 3 1.73 52.42 31.64
N ILE A 4 0.62 52.36 30.90
CA ILE A 4 0.00 51.15 30.32
C ILE A 4 -0.23 49.91 31.22
N GLN A 5 -1.49 49.72 31.63
CA GLN A 5 -2.06 48.40 31.94
C GLN A 5 -2.18 47.59 30.65
N ALA A 6 -1.32 46.57 30.48
CA ALA A 6 -1.41 45.60 29.40
C ALA A 6 -2.49 44.54 29.72
N GLY A 7 -3.48 44.44 28.85
CA GLY A 7 -4.55 43.45 28.93
C GLY A 7 -4.04 42.03 28.74
N SER A 8 -4.49 41.12 29.60
CA SER A 8 -4.34 39.68 29.43
C SER A 8 -5.33 39.17 28.38
N GLY A 9 -4.98 39.35 27.11
CA GLY A 9 -5.61 38.64 26.00
C GLY A 9 -5.10 37.20 25.99
N ALA A 10 -5.74 36.30 26.72
CA ALA A 10 -5.62 34.88 26.47
C ALA A 10 -6.27 34.60 25.11
N GLY A 11 -5.45 34.63 24.05
CA GLY A 11 -5.88 34.11 22.75
C GLY A 11 -6.30 32.65 22.91
N PRO A 12 -7.38 32.21 22.26
CA PRO A 12 -7.79 30.81 22.36
C PRO A 12 -6.64 29.91 21.90
N ALA A 13 -6.34 28.89 22.71
CA ALA A 13 -5.47 27.80 22.30
C ALA A 13 -6.00 27.22 20.98
N PRO A 14 -5.12 26.78 20.04
CA PRO A 14 -5.57 26.16 18.81
C PRO A 14 -6.43 24.95 19.15
N THR A 15 -7.74 25.09 18.93
CA THR A 15 -8.71 24.02 19.05
C THR A 15 -8.37 22.95 18.03
N ALA A 16 -8.33 21.68 18.46
CA ALA A 16 -8.27 20.54 17.56
C ALA A 16 -9.31 20.75 16.43
N THR A 17 -8.85 20.91 15.19
CA THR A 17 -9.73 21.19 14.06
C THR A 17 -10.54 19.93 13.78
N SER A 18 -11.73 19.85 14.37
CA SER A 18 -12.69 18.80 14.06
C SER A 18 -12.99 18.80 12.56
N MET A 19 -12.97 17.63 11.93
CA MET A 19 -13.27 17.48 10.50
C MET A 19 -14.58 18.20 10.14
N PRO A 20 -14.58 19.16 9.19
CA PRO A 20 -15.79 19.87 8.80
C PRO A 20 -16.78 18.92 8.11
N SER A 21 -18.08 19.19 8.24
CA SER A 21 -19.13 18.38 7.60
C SER A 21 -19.20 18.58 6.08
N LEU A 22 -18.64 19.68 5.56
CA LEU A 22 -18.57 20.02 4.15
C LEU A 22 -17.19 20.60 3.83
N LEU A 23 -16.50 20.00 2.86
CA LEU A 23 -15.23 20.49 2.33
C LEU A 23 -15.41 21.14 0.96
N ALA A 24 -14.74 22.27 0.74
CA ALA A 24 -14.70 23.04 -0.50
C ALA A 24 -16.08 23.36 -1.09
N GLY A 25 -17.11 23.45 -0.24
CA GLY A 25 -18.51 23.62 -0.67
C GLY A 25 -19.08 22.46 -1.50
N ARG A 26 -18.36 21.34 -1.64
CA ARG A 26 -18.67 20.27 -2.60
C ARG A 26 -18.75 18.88 -1.97
N TYR A 27 -17.90 18.58 -1.00
CA TYR A 27 -17.76 17.22 -0.45
C TYR A 27 -18.38 17.13 0.94
N ARG A 28 -19.58 16.53 1.03
CA ARG A 28 -20.23 16.30 2.32
C ARG A 28 -19.63 15.06 2.97
N ILE A 29 -19.00 15.21 4.12
CA ILE A 29 -18.35 14.12 4.85
C ILE A 29 -19.43 13.27 5.55
N GLU A 30 -19.40 11.95 5.32
CA GLU A 30 -20.37 11.02 5.88
C GLU A 30 -19.80 10.23 7.08
N ARG A 31 -18.67 9.54 6.89
CA ARG A 31 -18.02 8.73 7.94
C ARG A 31 -16.56 8.42 7.63
N VAL A 32 -15.80 8.03 8.65
CA VAL A 32 -14.45 7.49 8.48
C VAL A 32 -14.53 6.10 7.82
N LEU A 33 -13.65 5.86 6.84
CA LEU A 33 -13.40 4.57 6.21
C LEU A 33 -12.17 3.87 6.81
N GLY A 34 -11.14 4.66 7.15
CA GLY A 34 -9.93 4.16 7.79
C GLY A 34 -9.04 5.31 8.25
N ALA A 35 -8.19 5.03 9.24
CA ALA A 35 -7.16 5.95 9.72
C ALA A 35 -5.83 5.20 9.75
N GLY A 36 -4.77 5.84 9.27
CA GLY A 36 -3.45 5.25 9.15
C GLY A 36 -2.33 6.25 9.41
N GLY A 37 -1.08 5.77 9.28
CA GLY A 37 0.10 6.54 9.65
C GLY A 37 0.35 7.81 8.83
N MET A 38 -0.34 8.04 7.71
CA MET A 38 -0.19 9.26 6.90
C MET A 38 -1.47 10.07 6.77
N GLY A 39 -2.61 9.59 7.27
CA GLY A 39 -3.88 10.26 7.01
C GLY A 39 -5.11 9.52 7.48
N VAL A 40 -6.25 10.19 7.30
CA VAL A 40 -7.59 9.65 7.53
C VAL A 40 -8.34 9.67 6.20
N VAL A 41 -9.00 8.56 5.89
CA VAL A 41 -9.84 8.41 4.70
C VAL A 41 -11.29 8.43 5.12
N TYR A 42 -12.07 9.29 4.47
CA TYR A 42 -13.50 9.47 4.71
C TYR A 42 -14.29 8.99 3.49
N ARG A 43 -15.50 8.51 3.75
CA ARG A 43 -16.55 8.46 2.73
C ARG A 43 -17.16 9.86 2.67
N ALA A 44 -17.25 10.40 1.48
CA ALA A 44 -17.88 11.69 1.22
C ALA A 44 -18.83 11.60 0.04
N ARG A 45 -19.85 12.46 0.03
CA ARG A 45 -20.74 12.65 -1.12
C ARG A 45 -20.31 13.88 -1.90
N ASP A 46 -20.10 13.71 -3.19
CA ASP A 46 -19.84 14.78 -4.15
C ASP A 46 -21.16 15.43 -4.57
N LEU A 47 -21.44 16.60 -3.98
CA LEU A 47 -22.70 17.31 -4.17
C LEU A 47 -22.88 17.85 -5.59
N LEU A 48 -21.77 18.07 -6.31
CA LEU A 48 -21.83 18.49 -7.71
C LEU A 48 -22.37 17.34 -8.58
N HIS A 49 -21.80 16.15 -8.44
CA HIS A 49 -22.28 14.96 -9.17
C HIS A 49 -23.71 14.58 -8.77
N GLU A 50 -24.03 14.67 -7.47
CA GLU A 50 -25.41 14.45 -6.97
C GLU A 50 -26.41 15.41 -7.62
N GLN A 51 -26.07 16.71 -7.75
CA GLN A 51 -26.94 17.70 -8.38
C GLN A 51 -27.24 17.41 -9.85
N PHE A 52 -26.28 16.83 -10.58
CA PHE A 52 -26.44 16.43 -11.98
C PHE A 52 -27.06 15.02 -12.15
N GLY A 53 -27.44 14.36 -11.05
CA GLY A 53 -28.15 13.08 -11.09
C GLY A 53 -27.25 11.87 -11.39
N GLU A 54 -25.94 11.98 -11.14
CA GLU A 54 -25.04 10.82 -11.25
C GLU A 54 -25.43 9.75 -10.20
N PRO A 55 -25.64 8.49 -10.61
CA PRO A 55 -26.11 7.43 -9.71
C PRO A 55 -25.09 7.09 -8.61
N GLU A 56 -23.79 7.28 -8.85
CA GLU A 56 -22.72 7.06 -7.89
C GLU A 56 -21.97 8.37 -7.58
N SER A 57 -22.53 9.19 -6.69
CA SER A 57 -21.92 10.46 -6.26
C SER A 57 -20.99 10.32 -5.05
N SER A 58 -20.75 9.11 -4.53
CA SER A 58 -19.90 8.91 -3.35
C SER A 58 -18.43 8.69 -3.73
N VAL A 59 -17.53 9.31 -2.97
CA VAL A 59 -16.07 9.21 -3.15
C VAL A 59 -15.38 8.85 -1.84
N ALA A 60 -14.17 8.29 -1.95
CA ALA A 60 -13.24 8.27 -0.83
C ALA A 60 -12.42 9.56 -0.84
N LEU A 61 -12.21 10.17 0.33
CA LEU A 61 -11.51 11.44 0.49
C LEU A 61 -10.41 11.26 1.55
N LYS A 62 -9.15 11.46 1.18
CA LYS A 62 -8.00 11.37 2.10
C LYS A 62 -7.56 12.77 2.53
N VAL A 63 -7.41 12.94 3.83
CA VAL A 63 -6.75 14.10 4.47
C VAL A 63 -5.54 13.60 5.25
N LEU A 64 -4.58 14.49 5.51
CA LEU A 64 -3.50 14.18 6.44
C LEU A 64 -4.02 14.16 7.88
N GLY A 65 -3.43 13.29 8.72
CA GLY A 65 -3.75 13.26 10.14
C GLY A 65 -3.21 14.49 10.86
N GLU A 66 -3.74 14.81 12.04
CA GLU A 66 -3.39 16.00 12.83
C GLU A 66 -1.89 16.11 13.12
N VAL A 67 -1.21 14.98 13.34
CA VAL A 67 0.25 14.94 13.58
C VAL A 67 1.04 15.44 12.36
N PHE A 68 0.51 15.21 11.16
CA PHE A 68 1.17 15.57 9.90
C PHE A 68 0.72 16.93 9.39
N SER A 69 -0.51 17.36 9.65
CA SER A 69 -1.01 18.66 9.18
C SER A 69 -0.24 19.86 9.75
N GLN A 70 0.41 19.68 10.90
CA GLN A 70 1.25 20.71 11.54
C GLN A 70 2.67 20.80 10.95
N ALA A 71 3.07 19.87 10.08
CA ALA A 71 4.37 19.95 9.40
C ALA A 71 4.33 20.97 8.25
N THR A 72 5.38 21.78 8.12
CA THR A 72 5.48 22.81 7.06
C THR A 72 5.31 22.22 5.64
N ASP A 73 5.69 20.97 5.44
CA ASP A 73 5.64 20.28 4.13
C ASP A 73 4.46 19.29 4.01
N ALA A 74 3.50 19.32 4.94
CA ALA A 74 2.41 18.34 5.01
C ALA A 74 1.68 18.15 3.67
N HIS A 75 1.20 19.26 3.11
CA HIS A 75 0.49 19.31 1.82
C HIS A 75 1.34 18.79 0.66
N VAL A 76 2.67 18.93 0.71
CA VAL A 76 3.59 18.40 -0.30
C VAL A 76 3.63 16.87 -0.23
N LEU A 77 3.62 16.28 0.96
CA LEU A 77 3.59 14.82 1.14
C LEU A 77 2.28 14.23 0.59
N LEU A 78 1.14 14.84 0.90
CA LEU A 78 -0.15 14.41 0.39
C LEU A 78 -0.25 14.58 -1.13
N TYR A 79 0.22 15.71 -1.66
CA TYR A 79 0.25 15.95 -3.09
C TYR A 79 1.16 14.95 -3.80
N ARG A 80 2.29 14.58 -3.18
CA ARG A 80 3.19 13.57 -3.75
C ARG A 80 2.49 12.23 -3.90
N GLU A 81 1.84 11.74 -2.85
CA GLU A 81 1.05 10.50 -2.90
C GLU A 81 -0.02 10.56 -3.99
N PHE A 82 -0.80 11.64 -4.02
CA PHE A 82 -1.81 11.87 -5.04
C PHE A 82 -1.20 11.85 -6.45
N SER A 83 -0.07 12.55 -6.65
CA SER A 83 0.58 12.70 -7.96
C SER A 83 1.13 11.38 -8.50
N LEU A 84 1.60 10.49 -7.61
CA LEU A 84 2.04 9.14 -7.96
C LEU A 84 0.82 8.31 -8.37
N THR A 85 -0.21 8.30 -7.53
CA THR A 85 -1.42 7.50 -7.74
C THR A 85 -2.16 7.93 -9.02
N ARG A 86 -2.31 9.24 -9.27
CA ARG A 86 -3.03 9.78 -10.44
C ARG A 86 -2.39 9.44 -11.78
N ARG A 87 -1.09 9.08 -11.81
CA ARG A 87 -0.40 8.65 -13.04
C ARG A 87 -0.66 7.18 -13.38
N LEU A 88 -1.20 6.41 -12.44
CA LEU A 88 -1.44 4.98 -12.59
C LEU A 88 -2.89 4.77 -13.06
N LEU A 89 -3.05 4.24 -14.27
CA LEU A 89 -4.32 3.96 -14.90
C LEU A 89 -4.41 2.46 -15.20
N HIS A 90 -4.86 1.70 -14.22
CA HIS A 90 -4.99 0.25 -14.30
C HIS A 90 -6.17 -0.22 -13.46
N GLU A 91 -6.91 -1.23 -13.93
CA GLU A 91 -8.11 -1.73 -13.22
C GLU A 91 -7.81 -2.31 -11.83
N ARG A 92 -6.55 -2.72 -11.58
CA ARG A 92 -6.10 -3.25 -10.27
C ARG A 92 -5.44 -2.21 -9.36
N VAL A 93 -5.47 -0.93 -9.73
CA VAL A 93 -4.90 0.17 -8.94
C VAL A 93 -5.99 1.20 -8.68
N ILE A 94 -6.05 1.72 -7.45
CA ILE A 94 -7.03 2.74 -7.07
C ILE A 94 -6.94 3.98 -7.96
N ARG A 95 -8.09 4.50 -8.39
CA ARG A 95 -8.14 5.72 -9.20
C ARG A 95 -8.24 6.97 -8.34
N ALA A 96 -7.25 7.86 -8.44
CA ALA A 96 -7.33 9.21 -7.87
C ALA A 96 -8.03 10.19 -8.85
N TYR A 97 -8.88 11.07 -8.33
CA TYR A 97 -9.67 12.02 -9.11
C TYR A 97 -9.12 13.44 -9.04
N SER A 98 -9.34 14.16 -7.93
CA SER A 98 -8.92 15.55 -7.73
C SER A 98 -8.06 15.71 -6.48
N PHE A 99 -7.16 16.70 -6.49
CA PHE A 99 -6.48 17.20 -5.29
C PHE A 99 -6.90 18.65 -5.13
N GLU A 100 -7.30 19.02 -3.92
CA GLU A 100 -7.89 20.31 -3.59
C GLU A 100 -7.37 20.80 -2.24
N VAL A 101 -7.43 22.12 -2.06
CA VAL A 101 -7.14 22.78 -0.78
C VAL A 101 -8.35 23.63 -0.44
N ASP A 102 -8.99 23.31 0.68
CA ASP A 102 -10.04 24.14 1.24
C ASP A 102 -9.39 25.25 2.07
N THR A 103 -9.47 26.48 1.55
CA THR A 103 -8.88 27.66 2.19
C THR A 103 -9.65 28.14 3.41
N ALA A 104 -10.92 27.75 3.57
CA ALA A 104 -11.72 28.16 4.74
C ALA A 104 -11.33 27.40 6.01
N CYS A 105 -10.87 26.15 5.85
CA CYS A 105 -10.39 25.32 6.96
C CYS A 105 -8.90 24.93 6.85
N GLU A 106 -8.18 25.53 5.89
CA GLU A 106 -6.75 25.31 5.61
C GLU A 106 -6.38 23.83 5.44
N MET A 107 -7.27 23.06 4.80
CA MET A 107 -7.14 21.60 4.69
C MET A 107 -6.89 21.16 3.25
N ALA A 108 -5.76 20.49 3.03
CA ALA A 108 -5.48 19.79 1.78
C ALA A 108 -6.09 18.39 1.80
N PHE A 109 -6.71 17.98 0.69
CA PHE A 109 -7.28 16.66 0.52
C PHE A 109 -7.20 16.21 -0.94
N TYR A 110 -7.38 14.91 -1.17
CA TYR A 110 -7.65 14.41 -2.50
C TYR A 110 -8.77 13.37 -2.48
N THR A 111 -9.47 13.29 -3.60
CA THR A 111 -10.57 12.35 -3.82
C THR A 111 -10.12 11.18 -4.68
N MET A 112 -10.70 10.02 -4.43
CA MET A 112 -10.42 8.79 -5.15
C MET A 112 -11.65 7.88 -5.19
N GLU A 113 -11.55 6.84 -6.00
CA GLU A 113 -12.54 5.77 -6.12
C GLU A 113 -12.95 5.28 -4.73
N LEU A 114 -14.26 5.19 -4.51
CA LEU A 114 -14.80 4.57 -3.31
C LEU A 114 -14.87 3.06 -3.51
N MET A 115 -13.92 2.35 -2.93
CA MET A 115 -13.90 0.88 -3.02
C MET A 115 -15.02 0.25 -2.21
N THR A 116 -15.64 -0.79 -2.78
CA THR A 116 -16.52 -1.72 -2.09
C THR A 116 -15.80 -3.05 -1.94
N GLY A 117 -15.79 -3.62 -0.73
CA GLY A 117 -15.09 -4.88 -0.46
C GLY A 117 -14.44 -4.93 0.91
N VAL A 118 -13.50 -5.87 1.05
CA VAL A 118 -12.74 -6.12 2.28
C VAL A 118 -11.24 -6.06 2.00
N THR A 119 -10.48 -5.54 2.96
CA THR A 119 -9.02 -5.56 2.86
C THR A 119 -8.49 -6.99 2.99
N LEU A 120 -7.33 -7.26 2.40
CA LEU A 120 -6.64 -8.54 2.64
C LEU A 120 -6.32 -8.74 4.12
N ASP A 121 -6.11 -7.65 4.87
CA ASP A 121 -5.90 -7.70 6.32
C ASP A 121 -7.12 -8.29 7.05
N ARG A 122 -8.32 -7.87 6.66
CA ARG A 122 -9.56 -8.41 7.19
C ARG A 122 -9.77 -9.86 6.77
N LEU A 123 -9.47 -10.21 5.51
CA LEU A 123 -9.52 -11.59 5.04
C LEU A 123 -8.56 -12.50 5.82
N LEU A 124 -7.33 -12.05 6.10
CA LEU A 124 -6.39 -12.80 6.93
C LEU A 124 -6.93 -13.06 8.34
N HIS A 125 -7.64 -12.08 8.92
CA HIS A 125 -8.26 -12.23 10.23
C HIS A 125 -9.43 -13.21 10.20
N GLU A 126 -10.26 -13.16 9.16
CA GLU A 126 -11.46 -14.00 9.00
C GLU A 126 -11.14 -15.43 8.52
N CYS A 127 -9.96 -15.66 7.94
CA CYS A 127 -9.51 -16.95 7.40
C CYS A 127 -8.24 -17.49 8.11
N PRO A 128 -8.32 -17.91 9.40
CA PRO A 128 -7.15 -18.32 10.19
C PRO A 128 -6.48 -19.62 9.69
N GLY A 129 -7.14 -20.38 8.81
CA GLY A 129 -6.59 -21.57 8.15
C GLY A 129 -5.88 -21.28 6.82
N GLY A 130 -5.93 -20.03 6.35
CA GLY A 130 -5.46 -19.62 5.03
C GLY A 130 -6.57 -19.72 3.99
N LEU A 131 -6.33 -19.08 2.85
CA LEU A 131 -7.20 -19.17 1.69
C LEU A 131 -6.88 -20.43 0.89
N PRO A 132 -7.91 -21.15 0.42
CA PRO A 132 -7.68 -22.28 -0.48
C PRO A 132 -7.09 -21.78 -1.80
N TRP A 133 -6.31 -22.64 -2.48
CA TRP A 133 -5.55 -22.19 -3.67
C TRP A 133 -6.41 -21.53 -4.75
N HIS A 134 -7.62 -22.04 -4.98
CA HIS A 134 -8.52 -21.51 -6.01
C HIS A 134 -9.03 -20.08 -5.71
N GLU A 135 -9.06 -19.67 -4.44
CA GLU A 135 -9.37 -18.30 -4.01
C GLU A 135 -8.11 -17.43 -3.95
N LEU A 136 -6.99 -17.99 -3.50
CA LEU A 136 -5.71 -17.28 -3.39
C LEU A 136 -5.14 -16.91 -4.78
N GLN A 137 -5.21 -17.83 -5.74
CA GLN A 137 -4.60 -17.66 -7.05
C GLN A 137 -5.07 -16.39 -7.78
N PRO A 138 -6.38 -16.08 -7.92
CA PRO A 138 -6.82 -14.86 -8.60
C PRO A 138 -6.41 -13.58 -7.86
N ILE A 139 -6.37 -13.60 -6.52
CA ILE A 139 -5.86 -12.47 -5.72
C ILE A 139 -4.38 -12.27 -5.99
N ALA A 140 -3.60 -13.35 -5.97
CA ALA A 140 -2.15 -13.32 -6.19
C ALA A 140 -1.80 -12.81 -7.58
N VAL A 141 -2.48 -13.32 -8.62
CA VAL A 141 -2.29 -12.87 -10.00
C VAL A 141 -2.64 -11.39 -10.13
N GLY A 142 -3.81 -10.95 -9.65
CA GLY A 142 -4.23 -9.55 -9.75
C GLY A 142 -3.32 -8.57 -9.01
N LEU A 143 -2.77 -8.96 -7.86
CA LEU A 143 -1.81 -8.13 -7.12
C LEU A 143 -0.47 -8.02 -7.84
N LEU A 144 0.03 -9.13 -8.40
CA LEU A 144 1.27 -9.13 -9.18
C LEU A 144 1.12 -8.36 -10.50
N GLU A 145 -0.05 -8.42 -11.14
CA GLU A 145 -0.40 -7.58 -12.30
C GLU A 145 -0.35 -6.09 -11.96
N ALA A 146 -0.97 -5.69 -10.84
CA ALA A 146 -0.93 -4.31 -10.38
C ALA A 146 0.51 -3.82 -10.18
N LEU A 147 1.33 -4.60 -9.47
CA LEU A 147 2.73 -4.25 -9.21
C LEU A 147 3.57 -4.22 -10.47
N SER A 148 3.45 -5.22 -11.35
CA SER A 148 4.12 -5.27 -12.64
C SER A 148 3.80 -4.02 -13.47
N TYR A 149 2.53 -3.62 -13.53
CA TYR A 149 2.10 -2.38 -14.17
C TYR A 149 2.76 -1.15 -13.53
N THR A 150 2.71 -1.01 -12.20
CA THR A 150 3.30 0.16 -11.52
C THR A 150 4.81 0.28 -11.80
N HIS A 151 5.54 -0.84 -11.80
CA HIS A 151 6.97 -0.90 -12.08
C HIS A 151 7.27 -0.50 -13.53
N GLN A 152 6.44 -0.93 -14.49
CA GLN A 152 6.55 -0.52 -15.90
C GLN A 152 6.33 1.00 -16.07
N GLN A 153 5.47 1.61 -15.27
CA GLN A 153 5.30 3.07 -15.19
C GLN A 153 6.43 3.77 -14.41
N GLY A 154 7.43 3.03 -13.95
CA GLY A 154 8.56 3.54 -13.17
C GLY A 154 8.16 3.98 -11.77
N VAL A 155 7.09 3.45 -11.20
CA VAL A 155 6.64 3.72 -9.83
C VAL A 155 6.84 2.46 -8.99
N LEU A 156 7.54 2.60 -7.88
CA LEU A 156 7.67 1.57 -6.84
C LEU A 156 6.64 1.86 -5.74
N HIS A 157 6.01 0.82 -5.19
CA HIS A 157 4.95 0.98 -4.19
C HIS A 157 5.53 1.29 -2.80
N GLY A 158 6.53 0.53 -2.36
CA GLY A 158 7.22 0.72 -1.09
C GLY A 158 6.50 0.12 0.11
N ASP A 159 5.16 0.26 0.21
CA ASP A 159 4.40 -0.22 1.38
C ASP A 159 3.40 -1.33 1.03
N VAL A 160 3.83 -2.37 0.31
CA VAL A 160 2.94 -3.49 -0.03
C VAL A 160 2.63 -4.29 1.24
N LYS A 161 1.36 -4.31 1.65
CA LYS A 161 0.87 -5.03 2.83
C LYS A 161 -0.63 -5.34 2.69
N PRO A 162 -1.19 -6.27 3.49
CA PRO A 162 -2.60 -6.67 3.35
C PRO A 162 -3.59 -5.52 3.59
N GLY A 163 -3.21 -4.54 4.42
CA GLY A 163 -4.02 -3.34 4.67
C GLY A 163 -4.13 -2.38 3.49
N ASN A 164 -3.26 -2.49 2.48
CA ASN A 164 -3.19 -1.61 1.29
C ASN A 164 -3.76 -2.29 0.03
N VAL A 165 -4.48 -3.40 0.21
CA VAL A 165 -5.09 -4.15 -0.87
C VAL A 165 -6.51 -4.51 -0.49
N MET A 166 -7.47 -4.19 -1.35
CA MET A 166 -8.89 -4.50 -1.16
C MET A 166 -9.37 -5.44 -2.25
N VAL A 167 -10.26 -6.37 -1.89
CA VAL A 167 -10.94 -7.27 -2.81
C VAL A 167 -12.44 -7.05 -2.69
N GLY A 168 -13.10 -6.85 -3.81
CA GLY A 168 -14.55 -6.73 -3.91
C GLY A 168 -15.08 -7.31 -5.22
N ASP A 169 -16.33 -7.02 -5.53
CA ASP A 169 -17.04 -7.60 -6.68
C ASP A 169 -16.40 -7.21 -8.02
N GLN A 170 -15.79 -6.02 -8.09
CA GLN A 170 -15.06 -5.53 -9.28
C GLN A 170 -13.59 -5.97 -9.31
N GLY A 171 -13.22 -6.93 -8.46
CA GLY A 171 -11.87 -7.45 -8.32
C GLY A 171 -11.04 -6.72 -7.26
N LEU A 172 -9.72 -6.86 -7.41
CA LEU A 172 -8.74 -6.33 -6.48
C LEU A 172 -8.34 -4.90 -6.84
N ARG A 173 -8.11 -4.06 -5.83
CA ARG A 173 -7.47 -2.75 -5.94
C ARG A 173 -6.28 -2.66 -4.99
N LEU A 174 -5.11 -2.30 -5.54
CA LEU A 174 -3.94 -1.86 -4.80
C LEU A 174 -4.04 -0.34 -4.57
N PHE A 175 -3.82 0.11 -3.33
CA PHE A 175 -3.96 1.50 -2.94
C PHE A 175 -2.87 1.93 -1.93
N ASP A 176 -2.84 3.23 -1.61
CA ASP A 176 -1.89 3.87 -0.70
C ASP A 176 -0.42 3.82 -1.16
N PHE A 177 -0.09 4.70 -2.11
CA PHE A 177 1.27 4.91 -2.60
C PHE A 177 2.05 5.93 -1.74
N GLY A 178 1.67 6.13 -0.47
CA GLY A 178 2.25 7.16 0.40
C GLY A 178 3.76 7.04 0.60
N LEU A 179 4.30 5.81 0.56
CA LEU A 179 5.75 5.53 0.63
C LEU A 179 6.39 5.25 -0.73
N GLY A 180 5.59 5.33 -1.79
CA GLY A 180 5.99 5.07 -3.15
C GLY A 180 7.00 6.08 -3.68
N GLN A 181 7.72 5.67 -4.73
CA GLN A 181 8.73 6.52 -5.35
C GLN A 181 8.77 6.27 -6.86
N THR A 182 8.89 7.34 -7.64
CA THR A 182 9.25 7.19 -9.05
C THR A 182 10.74 6.88 -9.16
N VAL A 183 11.10 5.87 -9.96
CA VAL A 183 12.50 5.50 -10.25
C VAL A 183 13.29 6.70 -10.80
N LYS A 184 12.63 7.60 -11.55
CA LYS A 184 13.22 8.85 -12.07
C LYS A 184 13.29 10.01 -11.05
N GLN A 185 12.51 9.98 -9.96
CA GLN A 185 12.46 11.06 -8.96
C GLN A 185 13.63 11.05 -7.96
N VAL A 186 14.55 10.09 -8.04
CA VAL A 186 15.86 10.24 -7.37
C VAL A 186 16.58 11.52 -7.84
N ALA A 187 16.21 12.07 -9.01
CA ALA A 187 16.88 13.22 -9.65
C ALA A 187 16.09 14.55 -9.68
N ALA A 188 14.82 14.62 -9.26
CA ALA A 188 13.96 15.78 -9.57
C ALA A 188 13.28 16.41 -8.34
N GLY A 189 14.06 17.19 -7.56
CA GLY A 189 13.67 18.43 -6.87
C GLY A 189 12.46 18.49 -5.92
N LEU A 190 11.62 17.47 -5.80
CA LEU A 190 10.57 17.41 -4.80
C LEU A 190 11.19 17.05 -3.43
N PRO A 191 10.76 17.67 -2.32
CA PRO A 191 11.24 17.33 -0.98
C PRO A 191 11.12 15.82 -0.76
N GLY A 192 12.26 15.17 -0.57
CA GLY A 192 12.29 13.73 -0.33
C GLY A 192 11.56 13.42 0.97
N LEU A 193 10.53 12.59 0.90
CA LEU A 193 9.89 12.03 2.09
C LEU A 193 10.97 11.29 2.87
N SER A 194 11.39 11.85 4.01
CA SER A 194 12.43 11.27 4.85
C SER A 194 11.83 10.05 5.53
N ARG A 195 11.87 8.89 4.87
CA ARG A 195 11.35 7.60 5.34
C ARG A 195 11.78 7.26 6.78
N SER A 196 12.97 7.71 7.19
CA SER A 196 13.52 7.60 8.54
C SER A 196 12.92 8.55 9.59
N ARG A 197 12.38 9.71 9.19
CA ARG A 197 11.79 10.69 10.12
C ARG A 197 10.39 10.30 10.59
N PHE A 198 9.71 9.39 9.89
CA PHE A 198 8.28 9.18 10.06
C PHE A 198 7.86 7.82 10.63
N ASN A 199 8.79 6.92 10.96
CA ASN A 199 8.47 5.54 11.40
C ASN A 199 7.36 4.89 10.54
N ALA A 200 7.30 5.25 9.25
CA ALA A 200 6.09 5.08 8.45
C ALA A 200 5.88 3.65 7.94
N TRP A 201 6.87 2.78 8.16
CA TRP A 201 6.80 1.40 7.74
C TRP A 201 5.98 0.56 8.70
N THR A 202 5.15 -0.34 8.16
CA THR A 202 4.66 -1.49 8.94
C THR A 202 5.78 -2.53 8.94
N PRO A 203 6.51 -2.73 10.07
CA PRO A 203 7.80 -3.43 10.05
C PRO A 203 7.72 -4.77 9.33
N SER A 204 6.66 -5.51 9.58
CA SER A 204 6.34 -6.86 9.11
C SER A 204 6.53 -7.17 7.63
N TYR A 205 6.36 -6.20 6.74
CA TYR A 205 6.46 -6.41 5.28
C TYR A 205 7.65 -5.71 4.65
N VAL A 206 8.43 -4.97 5.45
CA VAL A 206 9.59 -4.23 4.96
C VAL A 206 10.67 -5.21 4.55
N ALA A 207 11.17 -5.05 3.33
CA ALA A 207 12.32 -5.79 2.86
C ALA A 207 13.54 -5.49 3.74
N PRO A 208 14.31 -6.51 4.19
CA PRO A 208 15.41 -6.33 5.14
C PRO A 208 16.42 -5.26 4.75
N GLU A 209 16.76 -5.18 3.47
CA GLU A 209 17.70 -4.20 2.95
C GLU A 209 17.23 -2.76 3.15
N LEU A 210 15.92 -2.50 3.15
CA LEU A 210 15.37 -1.16 3.44
C LEU A 210 15.57 -0.78 4.91
N LEU A 211 15.49 -1.75 5.83
CA LEU A 211 15.80 -1.54 7.25
C LEU A 211 17.29 -1.25 7.44
N ASP A 212 18.13 -1.81 6.57
CA ASP A 212 19.58 -1.59 6.55
C ASP A 212 19.95 -0.29 5.78
N GLY A 213 18.96 0.50 5.34
CA GLY A 213 19.15 1.82 4.72
C GLY A 213 19.32 1.81 3.20
N ALA A 214 19.15 0.65 2.54
CA ALA A 214 19.20 0.56 1.08
C ALA A 214 18.08 1.38 0.42
N PRO A 215 18.28 1.86 -0.81
CA PRO A 215 17.24 2.55 -1.56
C PRO A 215 16.09 1.60 -1.92
N LEU A 216 14.87 2.14 -2.04
CA LEU A 216 13.72 1.37 -2.50
C LEU A 216 13.95 0.85 -3.92
N SER A 217 13.61 -0.41 -4.14
CA SER A 217 13.80 -1.13 -5.40
C SER A 217 12.62 -2.05 -5.69
N ALA A 218 12.51 -2.53 -6.93
CA ALA A 218 11.51 -3.53 -7.31
C ALA A 218 11.65 -4.84 -6.50
N ASN A 219 12.87 -5.18 -6.05
CA ASN A 219 13.13 -6.34 -5.20
C ASN A 219 12.51 -6.20 -3.81
N ALA A 220 12.33 -4.97 -3.32
CA ALA A 220 11.67 -4.73 -2.04
C ALA A 220 10.16 -4.98 -2.14
N ASP A 221 9.52 -4.48 -3.21
CA ASP A 221 8.10 -4.75 -3.49
C ASP A 221 7.86 -6.26 -3.72
N LEU A 222 8.79 -6.95 -4.40
CA LEU A 222 8.76 -8.40 -4.60
C LEU A 222 8.78 -9.17 -3.26
N TYR A 223 9.65 -8.80 -2.33
CA TYR A 223 9.71 -9.41 -1.01
C TYR A 223 8.40 -9.20 -0.24
N ALA A 224 7.90 -7.96 -0.25
CA ALA A 224 6.70 -7.58 0.46
C ALA A 224 5.46 -8.31 -0.08
N VAL A 225 5.27 -8.38 -1.41
CA VAL A 225 4.16 -9.14 -2.00
C VAL A 225 4.29 -10.64 -1.71
N ALA A 226 5.49 -11.22 -1.77
CA ALA A 226 5.67 -12.64 -1.48
C ALA A 226 5.32 -12.98 -0.02
N CYS A 227 5.64 -12.07 0.92
CA CYS A 227 5.21 -12.15 2.31
C CYS A 227 3.68 -12.13 2.43
N VAL A 228 3.00 -11.19 1.77
CA VAL A 228 1.52 -11.12 1.76
C VAL A 228 0.90 -12.42 1.24
N LEU A 229 1.40 -12.95 0.11
CA LEU A 229 0.89 -14.19 -0.49
C LEU A 229 1.14 -15.41 0.40
N TYR A 230 2.28 -15.45 1.08
CA TYR A 230 2.60 -16.49 2.05
C TYR A 230 1.63 -16.48 3.23
N GLU A 231 1.37 -15.32 3.81
CA GLU A 231 0.44 -15.20 4.94
C GLU A 231 -0.98 -15.55 4.54
N LEU A 232 -1.45 -15.12 3.36
CA LEU A 232 -2.77 -15.50 2.87
C LEU A 232 -2.91 -17.01 2.70
N ALA A 233 -1.86 -17.68 2.21
CA ALA A 233 -1.87 -19.14 2.08
C ALA A 233 -1.81 -19.87 3.43
N GLN A 234 -1.23 -19.25 4.45
CA GLN A 234 -0.98 -19.86 5.76
C GLN A 234 -2.05 -19.51 6.81
N GLY A 235 -2.79 -18.42 6.61
CA GLY A 235 -3.84 -17.94 7.50
C GLY A 235 -3.37 -17.21 8.74
N ARG A 236 -2.07 -16.91 8.85
CA ARG A 236 -1.50 -16.27 10.05
C ARG A 236 -0.40 -15.30 9.67
N ARG A 237 -0.26 -14.26 10.49
CA ARG A 237 0.81 -13.26 10.37
C ARG A 237 2.17 -13.87 10.74
N ALA A 238 2.80 -14.51 9.77
CA ALA A 238 4.11 -15.14 9.94
C ALA A 238 5.23 -14.10 9.89
N CYS A 239 5.09 -13.04 9.10
CA CYS A 239 6.16 -12.09 8.82
C CYS A 239 6.43 -11.11 9.98
N ASP A 240 5.44 -10.84 10.84
CA ASP A 240 5.57 -10.03 12.07
C ASP A 240 6.72 -10.53 12.99
N GLY A 241 6.92 -11.84 13.07
CA GLY A 241 7.93 -12.45 13.96
C GLY A 241 9.31 -12.65 13.33
N HIS A 242 9.40 -12.78 12.00
CA HIS A 242 10.61 -13.22 11.31
C HIS A 242 11.66 -12.11 11.14
N LEU A 243 11.26 -10.85 11.10
CA LEU A 243 12.19 -9.71 11.04
C LEU A 243 13.00 -9.54 12.33
N ARG A 244 12.44 -9.95 13.47
CA ARG A 244 13.14 -9.93 14.77
C ARG A 244 14.22 -11.01 14.88
N ASN A 245 14.14 -12.08 14.07
CA ASN A 245 15.10 -13.18 14.11
C ASN A 245 15.32 -13.75 12.69
N ARG A 246 16.04 -12.99 11.85
CA ARG A 246 16.37 -13.34 10.45
C ARG A 246 16.97 -14.75 10.31
N SER A 247 17.76 -15.18 11.31
CA SER A 247 18.45 -16.48 11.36
C SER A 247 17.56 -17.68 11.75
N ALA A 248 16.39 -17.45 12.37
CA ALA A 248 15.50 -18.51 12.83
C ALA A 248 14.24 -18.69 11.96
N ALA A 249 14.05 -17.84 10.95
CA ALA A 249 12.89 -17.90 10.06
C ALA A 249 12.95 -19.14 9.16
N ARG A 250 12.25 -20.20 9.58
CA ARG A 250 11.98 -21.37 8.73
C ARG A 250 10.59 -21.22 8.12
N TRP A 251 10.54 -20.78 6.87
CA TRP A 251 9.31 -20.74 6.12
C TRP A 251 8.83 -22.17 5.80
N GLY A 252 7.75 -22.60 6.44
CA GLY A 252 7.10 -23.89 6.15
C GLY A 252 6.27 -23.79 4.87
N SER A 253 6.20 -24.86 4.08
CA SER A 253 5.33 -24.90 2.88
C SER A 253 3.86 -24.85 3.32
N PRO A 254 3.05 -23.88 2.86
CA PRO A 254 1.62 -23.88 3.11
C PRO A 254 0.98 -25.06 2.39
N GLY A 255 0.03 -25.76 3.04
CA GLY A 255 -0.50 -27.04 2.55
C GLY A 255 -1.28 -26.93 1.23
N GLU A 256 -1.94 -25.80 1.02
CA GLU A 256 -2.78 -25.51 -0.16
C GLU A 256 -1.96 -25.06 -1.38
N LEU A 257 -0.74 -24.55 -1.19
CA LEU A 257 0.06 -23.96 -2.27
C LEU A 257 0.69 -25.03 -3.17
N PRO A 258 0.54 -24.95 -4.51
CA PRO A 258 1.26 -25.82 -5.42
C PRO A 258 2.79 -25.72 -5.24
N ARG A 259 3.49 -26.85 -5.30
CA ARG A 259 4.95 -26.93 -5.05
C ARG A 259 5.79 -25.97 -5.89
N HIS A 260 5.39 -25.72 -7.14
CA HIS A 260 6.09 -24.79 -8.03
C HIS A 260 5.90 -23.33 -7.60
N CYS A 261 4.67 -22.93 -7.24
CA CYS A 261 4.36 -21.62 -6.66
C CYS A 261 5.14 -21.40 -5.35
N TRP A 262 5.14 -22.40 -4.47
CA TRP A 262 5.91 -22.34 -3.22
C TRP A 262 7.42 -22.15 -3.47
N SER A 263 7.98 -22.86 -4.45
CA SER A 263 9.40 -22.75 -4.78
C SER A 263 9.76 -21.33 -5.24
N ALA A 264 8.92 -20.69 -6.06
CA ALA A 264 9.12 -19.32 -6.50
C ALA A 264 8.91 -18.29 -5.38
N LEU A 265 7.86 -18.45 -4.56
CA LEU A 265 7.60 -17.58 -3.40
C LEU A 265 8.76 -17.59 -2.41
N ARG A 266 9.33 -18.77 -2.13
CA ARG A 266 10.48 -18.88 -1.22
C ARG A 266 11.72 -18.13 -1.74
N VAL A 267 11.94 -18.12 -3.06
CA VAL A 267 13.03 -17.33 -3.68
C VAL A 267 12.73 -15.83 -3.55
N ALA A 268 11.49 -15.40 -3.75
CA ALA A 268 11.08 -14.01 -3.60
C ALA A 268 11.19 -13.49 -2.15
N MET A 269 10.99 -14.36 -1.15
CA MET A 269 11.12 -14.04 0.28
C MET A 269 12.54 -14.18 0.83
N ASP A 270 13.56 -14.35 -0.01
CA ASP A 270 14.94 -14.43 0.48
C ASP A 270 15.34 -13.11 1.16
N PHE A 271 16.03 -13.19 2.30
CA PHE A 271 16.45 -11.99 3.02
C PHE A 271 17.55 -11.22 2.26
N ASP A 272 18.37 -11.91 1.46
CA ASP A 272 19.34 -11.26 0.57
C ASP A 272 18.67 -10.90 -0.76
N PRO A 273 18.56 -9.61 -1.12
CA PRO A 273 17.94 -9.21 -2.38
C PRO A 273 18.65 -9.76 -3.62
N ARG A 274 19.93 -10.17 -3.53
CA ARG A 274 20.67 -10.82 -4.64
C ARG A 274 20.24 -12.25 -4.89
N CYS A 275 19.69 -12.92 -3.88
CA CYS A 275 19.15 -14.28 -3.97
C CYS A 275 17.71 -14.31 -4.50
N ARG A 276 17.03 -13.16 -4.58
CA ARG A 276 15.70 -13.02 -5.18
C ARG A 276 15.80 -13.04 -6.71
N THR A 277 16.15 -14.19 -7.29
CA THR A 277 16.42 -14.36 -8.73
C THR A 277 15.16 -14.46 -9.59
N VAL A 278 14.02 -13.99 -9.09
CA VAL A 278 12.72 -13.99 -9.77
C VAL A 278 12.21 -12.57 -9.84
N THR A 279 11.58 -12.18 -10.95
CA THR A 279 10.90 -10.88 -11.07
C THR A 279 9.41 -10.98 -10.70
N ILE A 280 8.74 -9.84 -10.48
CA ILE A 280 7.29 -9.82 -10.27
C ILE A 280 6.54 -10.46 -11.45
N GLY A 281 6.95 -10.16 -12.70
CA GLY A 281 6.35 -10.76 -13.88
C GLY A 281 6.58 -12.28 -13.98
N GLU A 282 7.79 -12.75 -13.67
CA GLU A 282 8.07 -14.19 -13.62
C GLU A 282 7.28 -14.89 -12.52
N LEU A 283 7.12 -14.26 -11.35
CA LEU A 283 6.30 -14.79 -10.26
C LEU A 283 4.82 -14.86 -10.65
N GLN A 284 4.31 -13.82 -11.33
CA GLN A 284 2.95 -13.80 -11.90
C GLN A 284 2.74 -14.96 -12.85
N GLU A 285 3.67 -15.20 -13.78
CA GLU A 285 3.57 -16.33 -14.71
C GLU A 285 3.56 -17.69 -13.99
N VAL A 286 4.43 -17.88 -12.99
CA VAL A 286 4.48 -19.14 -12.24
C VAL A 286 3.17 -19.39 -11.50
N ILE A 287 2.60 -18.35 -10.87
CA ILE A 287 1.34 -18.44 -10.13
C ILE A 287 0.13 -18.58 -11.06
N GLY A 288 0.15 -17.94 -12.23
CA GLY A 288 -0.94 -18.00 -13.21
C GLY A 288 -1.03 -19.31 -14.00
N ARG A 289 0.06 -20.10 -14.09
CA ARG A 289 0.08 -21.37 -14.84
C ARG A 289 -0.76 -22.46 -14.17
N ALA A 290 -1.77 -22.97 -14.86
CA ALA A 290 -2.47 -24.19 -14.47
C ALA A 290 -1.63 -25.44 -14.76
N ARG A 291 -1.07 -26.10 -13.72
CA ARG A 291 -0.49 -27.47 -13.60
C ARG A 291 0.33 -28.16 -14.75
N GLY A 292 0.40 -27.67 -15.98
CA GLY A 292 0.88 -28.43 -17.16
C GLY A 292 2.24 -28.05 -17.77
N GLY A 293 2.90 -26.96 -17.33
CA GLY A 293 4.11 -26.43 -18.01
C GLY A 293 5.45 -26.60 -17.27
N ILE A 294 5.50 -27.45 -16.24
CA ILE A 294 6.53 -27.38 -15.18
C ILE A 294 7.94 -27.83 -15.62
N ARG A 295 8.07 -28.58 -16.73
CA ARG A 295 9.38 -29.14 -17.14
C ARG A 295 10.39 -28.11 -17.69
N GLY A 296 9.94 -26.93 -18.11
CA GLY A 296 10.83 -25.90 -18.68
C GLY A 296 11.52 -25.03 -17.63
N TRP A 297 10.83 -24.67 -16.55
CA TRP A 297 11.28 -23.60 -15.64
C TRP A 297 12.47 -24.03 -14.77
N PHE A 298 12.46 -25.24 -14.19
CA PHE A 298 13.58 -25.76 -13.41
C PHE A 298 14.80 -26.17 -14.26
N LYS A 299 14.58 -26.56 -15.53
CA LYS A 299 15.67 -26.92 -16.44
C LYS A 299 16.49 -25.73 -16.92
N LEU A 300 15.90 -24.54 -16.96
CA LEU A 300 16.56 -23.33 -17.47
C LEU A 300 17.49 -22.65 -16.45
N ARG A 301 17.41 -22.97 -15.15
CA ARG A 301 18.15 -22.23 -14.10
C ARG A 301 18.88 -23.08 -13.05
N GLY A 302 19.22 -24.34 -13.36
CA GLY A 302 20.27 -25.07 -12.63
C GLY A 302 20.06 -25.30 -11.13
N CYS A 303 18.82 -25.22 -10.62
CA CYS A 303 18.54 -25.50 -9.22
C CYS A 303 18.40 -27.03 -9.03
N THR A 304 19.53 -27.72 -8.94
CA THR A 304 19.58 -29.12 -8.51
C THR A 304 19.15 -29.19 -7.04
N GLN A 305 18.04 -29.87 -6.76
CA GLN A 305 17.70 -30.26 -5.40
C GLN A 305 18.85 -31.09 -4.82
N PRO A 306 19.27 -30.89 -3.56
CA PRO A 306 20.14 -31.84 -2.89
C PRO A 306 19.35 -33.14 -2.74
N THR A 307 19.80 -34.18 -3.44
CA THR A 307 19.35 -35.55 -3.25
C THR A 307 19.59 -35.95 -1.80
N LYS A 308 18.51 -36.26 -1.08
CA LYS A 308 18.61 -36.92 0.23
C LYS A 308 19.27 -38.27 0.01
N SER A 309 20.42 -38.47 0.65
CA SER A 309 20.98 -39.79 0.95
C SER A 309 20.23 -40.39 2.13
#